data_AF-A0A6G0YBW6-F1
#
_entry.id   AF-A0A6G0YBW6-F1
#
_cell.length_a   1.000
_cell.length_b   1.000
_cell.length_c   1.000
_cell.angle_alpha   90.00
_cell.angle_beta   90.00
_cell.angle_gamma   90.00
#
_symmetry.space_group_name_H-M   'P 1'
#
loop_
_entity.id
_entity.type
_entity.pdbx_description
1 polymer ?
#
loop_
_entity_poly.entity_id
_entity_poly.type
_entity_poly.pdbx_seq_one_letter_code
_entity_poly.pdbx_strand_id
1 'polypeptide(L)'
;MKPGHHDGLRVYIDEDKNPQDVFPELNNCIKTFPCSTTECERGFSVLNLICTDLRSSLTITNVSNLMLININGPPLNLWSPESYVKSWLLQHRSADDTRTKKTKNKEENTDAYKRSLWTIVNS
;
A
#
# COMPACT_ATOMS: atom_id res chain seq x y z
N MET A 1 14.81 5.59 39.06
CA MET A 1 13.45 5.92 39.54
C MET A 1 13.08 7.23 38.86
N LYS A 2 12.30 7.21 37.76
CA LYS A 2 11.92 8.44 37.05
C LYS A 2 10.77 9.11 37.81
N PRO A 3 10.93 10.34 38.32
CA PRO A 3 9.83 11.05 38.94
C PRO A 3 8.94 11.65 37.84
N GLY A 4 7.62 11.63 38.05
CA GLY A 4 6.72 12.63 37.48
C GLY A 4 6.08 12.35 36.12
N HIS A 5 5.39 11.22 35.93
CA HIS A 5 4.43 11.09 34.82
C HIS A 5 3.01 11.61 35.18
N HIS A 6 2.78 12.02 36.43
CA HIS A 6 1.45 12.40 36.93
C HIS A 6 1.25 13.90 37.24
N ASP A 7 2.28 14.74 37.11
CA ASP A 7 2.22 16.15 37.53
C ASP A 7 2.21 17.19 36.40
N GLY A 8 2.19 16.77 35.12
CA GLY A 8 2.24 17.70 33.99
C GLY A 8 1.15 18.77 34.05
N LEU A 9 -0.10 18.40 34.36
CA LEU A 9 -1.21 19.36 34.44
C LEU A 9 -1.05 20.36 35.59
N ARG A 10 -0.49 19.89 36.70
CA ARG A 10 -0.23 20.73 37.88
C ARG A 10 0.90 21.72 37.61
N VAL A 11 2.00 21.27 36.99
CA VAL A 11 3.12 22.12 36.56
C VAL A 11 2.67 23.17 35.55
N TYR A 12 1.77 22.82 34.62
CA TYR A 12 1.20 23.80 33.67
C TYR A 12 0.41 24.91 34.39
N ILE A 13 -0.45 24.54 35.35
CA ILE A 13 -1.31 25.48 36.07
C ILE A 13 -0.50 26.34 37.05
N ASP A 14 0.45 25.74 37.76
CA ASP A 14 1.17 26.38 38.86
C ASP A 14 2.34 27.25 38.37
N GLU A 15 2.95 26.94 37.22
CA GLU A 15 4.18 27.60 36.74
C GLU A 15 3.99 28.46 35.46
N ASP A 16 2.76 28.62 34.96
CA ASP A 16 2.42 29.37 33.73
C ASP A 16 3.34 29.03 32.54
N LYS A 17 3.72 27.74 32.44
CA LYS A 17 4.62 27.25 31.41
C LYS A 17 3.87 26.98 30.12
N ASN A 18 4.54 27.13 28.98
CA ASN A 18 3.95 26.82 27.68
C ASN A 18 3.57 25.32 27.63
N PRO A 19 2.33 24.96 27.22
CA PRO A 19 1.87 23.57 27.21
C PRO A 19 2.74 22.64 26.33
N GLN A 20 3.47 23.20 25.36
CA GLN A 20 4.41 22.45 24.52
C GLN A 20 5.60 21.86 25.28
N ASP A 21 6.04 22.53 26.35
CA ASP A 21 7.21 22.13 27.16
C ASP A 21 6.79 21.14 28.27
N VAL A 22 5.54 21.25 28.70
CA VAL A 22 4.97 20.42 29.77
C VAL A 22 4.46 19.08 29.24
N PHE A 23 3.92 19.08 28.00
CA PHE A 23 3.40 17.88 27.34
C PHE A 23 4.06 17.66 25.97
N PRO A 24 5.35 17.30 25.93
CA PRO A 24 6.07 17.13 24.67
C PRO A 24 5.47 16.01 23.80
N GLU A 25 4.95 14.94 24.41
CA GLU A 25 4.29 13.85 23.68
C GLU A 25 2.98 14.29 23.01
N LEU A 26 2.17 15.07 23.72
CA LEU A 26 0.93 15.64 23.17
C LEU A 26 1.23 16.62 22.03
N ASN A 27 2.24 17.48 22.20
CA ASN A 27 2.67 18.41 21.16
C ASN A 27 3.15 17.67 19.90
N ASN A 28 3.89 16.58 20.06
CA ASN A 28 4.30 15.74 18.93
C ASN A 28 3.09 15.10 18.24
N CYS A 29 2.12 14.58 19.01
CA CYS A 29 0.88 14.05 18.45
C CYS A 29 0.11 15.10 17.64
N ILE A 30 -0.09 16.30 18.18
CA ILE A 30 -0.78 17.41 17.49
C ILE A 30 -0.09 17.75 16.16
N LYS A 31 1.24 17.73 16.12
CA LYS A 31 2.03 17.98 14.89
C LYS A 31 1.89 16.90 13.82
N THR A 32 1.38 15.71 14.15
CA THR A 32 1.11 14.66 13.17
C THR A 32 -0.23 14.82 12.47
N PHE A 33 -1.12 15.67 12.98
CA PHE A 33 -2.41 15.91 12.33
C PHE A 33 -2.18 16.69 11.03
N PRO A 34 -2.70 16.22 9.89
CA PRO A 34 -2.63 16.96 8.64
C PRO A 34 -3.42 18.28 8.79
N CYS A 35 -2.73 19.41 8.67
CA CYS A 35 -3.37 20.72 8.78
C CYS A 35 -4.17 21.14 7.52
N SER A 36 -4.12 20.36 6.44
CA SER A 36 -4.70 20.75 5.15
C SER A 36 -5.25 19.57 4.35
N THR A 37 -6.21 19.86 3.48
CA THR A 37 -6.80 18.90 2.53
C THR A 37 -5.90 18.60 1.34
N THR A 38 -4.81 19.34 1.13
CA THR A 38 -3.90 19.16 0.00
C THR A 38 -3.21 17.79 0.03
N GLU A 39 -2.98 17.23 1.21
CA GLU A 39 -2.43 15.88 1.35
C GLU A 39 -3.44 14.81 0.90
N CYS A 40 -4.74 15.03 1.15
CA CYS A 40 -5.79 14.17 0.63
C CYS A 40 -5.89 14.25 -0.90
N GLU A 41 -5.79 15.45 -1.48
CA GLU A 41 -5.81 15.67 -2.94
C GLU A 41 -4.63 14.98 -3.63
N ARG A 42 -3.43 15.03 -3.03
CA ARG A 42 -2.28 14.23 -3.48
C ARG A 42 -2.61 12.74 -3.49
N GLY A 43 -3.23 12.23 -2.43
CA GLY A 43 -3.67 10.84 -2.34
C GLY A 43 -4.63 10.46 -3.47
N PHE A 44 -5.63 11.30 -3.76
CA PHE A 44 -6.56 11.05 -4.87
C PHE A 44 -5.89 11.10 -6.25
N SER A 45 -4.93 12.01 -6.45
CA SER A 45 -4.16 12.05 -7.69
C SER A 45 -3.35 10.77 -7.90
N VAL A 46 -2.72 10.25 -6.84
CA VAL A 46 -1.98 8.98 -6.88
C VAL A 46 -2.93 7.81 -7.14
N LEU A 47 -4.10 7.80 -6.51
CA LEU A 47 -5.12 6.78 -6.76
C LEU A 47 -5.56 6.77 -8.23
N ASN A 48 -5.83 7.93 -8.82
CA ASN A 48 -6.21 8.04 -10.23
C ASN A 48 -5.10 7.55 -11.19
N LEU A 49 -3.83 7.73 -10.82
CA LEU A 49 -2.70 7.20 -11.60
C LEU A 49 -2.60 5.66 -11.53
N ILE A 50 -2.94 5.07 -10.38
CA ILE A 50 -2.86 3.61 -10.16
C ILE A 50 -4.08 2.90 -10.75
N CYS A 51 -5.27 3.44 -10.48
CA CYS A 51 -6.57 2.92 -10.90
C CYS A 51 -6.98 3.49 -12.26
N THR A 52 -6.29 3.06 -13.31
CA THR A 52 -6.72 3.29 -14.71
C THR A 52 -7.66 2.18 -15.16
N ASP A 53 -8.51 2.42 -16.17
CA ASP A 53 -9.47 1.43 -16.70
C ASP A 53 -8.82 0.07 -17.06
N LEU A 54 -7.57 0.08 -17.52
CA LEU A 54 -6.78 -1.10 -17.89
C LEU A 54 -6.16 -1.85 -16.68
N ARG A 55 -6.08 -1.20 -15.52
CA ARG A 55 -5.54 -1.72 -14.24
C ARG A 55 -6.65 -2.02 -13.20
N SER A 56 -7.90 -2.00 -13.62
CA SER A 56 -9.11 -2.23 -12.80
C SER A 56 -9.19 -3.60 -12.11
N SER A 57 -8.26 -4.54 -12.41
CA SER A 57 -8.17 -5.85 -11.78
C SER A 57 -7.34 -5.90 -10.49
N LEU A 58 -6.72 -4.80 -10.05
CA LEU A 58 -5.92 -4.79 -8.81
C LEU A 58 -6.83 -4.95 -7.59
N THR A 59 -6.43 -5.83 -6.67
CA THR A 59 -7.10 -5.93 -5.36
C THR A 59 -6.88 -4.64 -4.56
N ILE A 60 -7.81 -4.32 -3.68
CA ILE A 60 -7.73 -3.14 -2.80
C ILE A 60 -6.41 -3.12 -2.03
N THR A 61 -5.96 -4.28 -1.53
CA THR A 61 -4.67 -4.42 -0.83
C THR A 61 -3.48 -4.04 -1.70
N ASN A 62 -3.50 -4.39 -2.99
CA ASN A 62 -2.42 -4.04 -3.90
C ASN A 62 -2.44 -2.55 -4.23
N VAL A 63 -3.64 -1.96 -4.41
CA VAL A 63 -3.80 -0.52 -4.61
C VAL A 63 -3.28 0.25 -3.39
N SER A 64 -3.66 -0.15 -2.17
CA SER A 64 -3.20 0.51 -0.94
C SER A 64 -1.68 0.42 -0.77
N ASN A 65 -1.07 -0.73 -1.10
CA ASN A 65 0.38 -0.89 -1.05
C ASN A 65 1.09 0.02 -2.06
N LEU A 66 0.57 0.13 -3.28
CA LEU A 66 1.12 1.03 -4.30
C LEU A 66 0.97 2.50 -3.89
N MET A 67 -0.17 2.89 -3.31
CA MET A 67 -0.36 4.25 -2.78
C MET A 67 0.63 4.55 -1.65
N LEU A 68 0.82 3.61 -0.72
CA LEU A 68 1.78 3.76 0.39
C LEU A 68 3.19 4.03 -0.13
N ILE A 69 3.65 3.25 -1.11
CA ILE A 69 4.97 3.41 -1.73
C ILE A 69 5.06 4.74 -2.49
N ASN A 70 4.02 5.15 -3.22
CA ASN A 70 4.05 6.42 -3.95
C ASN A 70 4.06 7.65 -3.04
N ILE A 71 3.34 7.60 -1.92
CA ILE A 71 3.22 8.74 -1.00
C ILE A 71 4.43 8.84 -0.07
N ASN A 72 4.92 7.71 0.45
CA ASN A 72 5.94 7.68 1.51
C ASN A 72 7.29 7.11 1.05
N GLY A 73 7.34 6.53 -0.14
CA GLY A 73 8.57 5.96 -0.66
C GLY A 73 9.62 7.03 -0.96
N PRO A 74 10.91 6.67 -0.93
CA PRO A 74 11.96 7.61 -1.29
C PRO A 74 11.85 7.93 -2.80
N PRO A 75 12.32 9.12 -3.20
CA PRO A 75 12.47 9.46 -4.60
C PRO A 75 13.21 8.39 -5.40
N LEU A 76 12.80 8.16 -6.66
CA LEU A 76 13.37 7.10 -7.52
C LEU A 76 14.90 7.20 -7.68
N ASN A 77 15.46 8.41 -7.64
CA ASN A 77 16.91 8.64 -7.73
C ASN A 77 17.68 8.22 -6.47
N LEU A 78 16.99 8.09 -5.33
CA LEU A 78 17.56 7.64 -4.05
C LEU A 78 17.20 6.18 -3.74
N TRP A 79 16.29 5.58 -4.50
CA TRP A 79 15.89 4.20 -4.33
C TRP A 79 16.99 3.25 -4.82
N SER A 80 17.52 2.41 -3.92
CA SER A 80 18.44 1.33 -4.26
C SER A 80 17.67 0.00 -4.34
N PRO A 81 17.32 -0.50 -5.54
CA PRO A 81 16.54 -1.72 -5.68
C PRO A 81 17.36 -2.99 -5.41
N GLU A 82 18.70 -2.90 -5.36
CA GLU A 82 19.58 -4.05 -5.48
C GLU A 82 19.36 -5.11 -4.40
N SER A 83 19.26 -4.70 -3.14
CA SER A 83 19.02 -5.62 -2.01
C SER A 83 17.66 -6.34 -2.14
N TYR A 84 16.63 -5.58 -2.51
CA TYR A 84 15.28 -6.11 -2.67
C TYR A 84 15.18 -7.05 -3.87
N VAL A 85 15.76 -6.69 -5.01
CA VAL A 85 15.73 -7.54 -6.22
C VAL A 85 16.48 -8.84 -5.97
N LYS A 86 17.64 -8.81 -5.30
CA LYS A 86 18.38 -10.03 -4.93
C LYS A 86 17.55 -10.95 -4.03
N SER A 87 16.92 -10.43 -2.98
CA SER A 87 16.09 -11.26 -2.09
C SER A 87 14.85 -11.79 -2.79
N TRP A 88 14.20 -10.98 -3.63
CA TRP A 88 13.06 -11.39 -4.43
C TRP A 88 13.41 -12.53 -5.38
N LEU A 89 14.52 -12.44 -6.12
CA LEU A 89 14.98 -13.48 -7.04
C LEU A 89 15.37 -14.78 -6.34
N LEU A 90 15.80 -14.73 -5.07
CA LEU A 90 16.05 -15.93 -4.28
C LEU A 90 14.74 -16.64 -3.86
N GLN A 91 13.67 -15.87 -3.64
CA GLN A 91 12.39 -16.38 -3.15
C GLN A 91 11.40 -16.72 -4.28
N HIS A 92 11.48 -16.01 -5.40
CA HIS A 92 10.51 -16.08 -6.50
C HIS A 92 11.19 -16.56 -7.78
N ARG A 93 10.46 -17.34 -8.56
CA ARG A 93 10.94 -17.90 -9.83
C ARG A 93 10.68 -16.91 -10.96
N SER A 94 11.60 -16.87 -11.91
CA SER A 94 11.36 -16.15 -13.16
C SER A 94 10.24 -16.84 -13.95
N ALA A 95 9.52 -16.09 -14.78
CA ALA A 95 8.50 -16.64 -15.68
C ALA A 95 9.10 -17.66 -16.67
N ASP A 96 10.39 -17.52 -16.98
CA ASP A 96 11.14 -18.44 -17.85
C ASP A 96 11.73 -19.65 -17.11
N ASP A 97 11.47 -19.82 -15.81
CA ASP A 97 12.02 -20.94 -15.04
C ASP A 97 11.37 -22.28 -15.46
N THR A 98 12.13 -23.04 -16.26
CA THR A 98 11.77 -24.37 -16.77
C THR A 98 11.84 -25.50 -15.73
N ARG A 99 12.26 -25.25 -14.48
CA ARG A 99 12.29 -26.29 -13.41
C ARG A 99 10.91 -26.67 -12.89
N THR A 100 9.87 -25.94 -13.29
CA THR A 100 8.47 -26.24 -12.97
C THR A 100 7.76 -26.74 -14.23
N LYS A 101 6.93 -27.78 -14.10
CA LYS A 101 6.11 -28.28 -15.21
C LYS A 101 5.31 -27.10 -15.76
N LYS A 102 5.57 -26.71 -17.00
CA LYS A 102 4.68 -25.80 -17.74
C LYS A 102 3.30 -26.46 -17.72
N THR A 103 2.32 -25.79 -17.12
CA THR A 103 0.92 -26.17 -17.30
C THR A 103 0.68 -26.12 -18.79
N LYS A 104 0.51 -27.28 -19.42
CA LYS A 104 -0.07 -27.33 -20.75
C LYS A 104 -1.46 -26.74 -20.54
N ASN A 105 -1.71 -25.55 -21.07
CA ASN A 105 -3.08 -25.14 -21.34
C ASN A 105 -3.67 -26.32 -22.11
N LYS A 106 -4.54 -27.10 -21.48
CA LYS A 106 -5.43 -27.97 -22.25
C LYS A 106 -6.12 -26.97 -23.16
N GLU A 107 -5.89 -27.06 -24.46
CA GLU A 107 -6.85 -26.52 -25.41
C GLU A 107 -8.14 -27.28 -25.10
N GLU A 108 -8.91 -26.75 -24.16
CA GLU A 108 -10.27 -27.19 -23.94
C GLU A 108 -10.95 -26.93 -25.27
N ASN A 109 -11.40 -28.01 -25.91
CA ASN A 109 -12.14 -27.99 -27.16
C ASN A 109 -13.45 -27.23 -26.92
N THR A 110 -13.32 -25.91 -26.88
CA THR A 110 -14.37 -24.93 -26.61
C THR A 110 -15.38 -24.96 -27.74
N ASP A 111 -14.99 -25.41 -28.93
CA ASP A 111 -15.89 -25.63 -30.06
C ASP A 111 -16.87 -26.77 -29.81
N ALA A 112 -16.42 -27.90 -29.24
CA ALA A 112 -17.32 -28.98 -28.85
C ALA A 112 -18.31 -28.54 -27.77
N TYR A 113 -17.82 -27.85 -26.72
CA TYR A 113 -18.67 -27.33 -25.64
C TYR A 113 -19.68 -26.28 -26.14
N LYS A 114 -19.25 -25.33 -26.97
CA LYS A 114 -20.12 -24.31 -27.57
C LYS A 114 -21.18 -24.94 -28.48
N ARG A 115 -20.82 -25.98 -29.24
CA ARG A 115 -21.78 -26.74 -30.07
C ARG A 115 -22.84 -27.45 -29.22
N SER A 116 -22.44 -28.09 -28.11
CA SER A 116 -23.39 -28.75 -27.20
C SER A 116 -24.41 -27.76 -26.63
N LEU A 117 -23.96 -26.57 -26.21
CA LEU A 117 -24.86 -25.52 -25.72
C LEU A 117 -25.80 -25.01 -26.81
N TRP A 118 -25.31 -24.84 -28.04
CA TRP A 118 -26.13 -24.38 -29.16
C TRP A 118 -27.24 -25.37 -29.52
N THR A 119 -26.96 -26.67 -29.45
CA THR A 119 -27.97 -27.72 -29.68
C THR A 119 -29.05 -27.69 -28.60
N ILE A 120 -28.70 -27.46 -27.34
CA ILE A 120 -29.67 -27.40 -26.23
C ILE A 120 -30.59 -26.17 -26.36
N VAL A 121 -30.05 -25.03 -26.77
CA VAL A 121 -30.81 -23.79 -26.92
C VAL A 121 -31.75 -23.82 -28.14
N ASN A 122 -31.45 -24.64 -29.14
CA ASN A 122 -32.23 -24.76 -30.38
C ASN A 122 -32.94 -26.12 -30.54
N SER A 123 -33.15 -26.86 -29.44
CA SER A 123 -33.97 -28.08 -29.39
C SER A 123 -35.37 -27.80 -28.86
#